data_AF-A0A936U6Y6-F1
#
_entry.id   AF-A0A936U6Y6-F1
#
_cell.length_a   1.000
_cell.length_b   1.000
_cell.length_c   1.000
_cell.angle_alpha   90.00
_cell.angle_beta   90.00
_cell.angle_gamma   90.00
#
_symmetry.space_group_name_H-M   'P 1'
#
loop_
_entity.id
_entity.type
_entity.pdbx_description
1 polymer ?
#
loop_
_entity_poly.entity_id
_entity_poly.type
_entity_poly.pdbx_seq_one_letter_code
_entity_poly.pdbx_strand_id
1 'polypeptide(L)'
;MPKLSALALGLLTLLGACADPSEAERLTQALDPTTPIHQGLALCRTLSDPTQLGQCGVQVLDRKEDLGEGDCVALGQGVWLDECRFNVAERLAAQGEVAAATEICDRIRFSRPCNFHLVREQARLSVDEAPTAAEARVALFSAASIAPDAARLFWGERYRATQLLGRPADVAVCAALTNPAPCREAFSSMWDRAVQAVSQDQACARLSAGRPLLTMGNGEPSFVPAPETLAALLKACPAPSSP
;
A
#
# COMPACT_ATOMS: atom_id res chain seq x y z
N MET A 1 29.59 -64.56 -52.56
CA MET A 1 29.45 -63.11 -52.34
C MET A 1 28.00 -62.80 -51.94
N PRO A 2 27.67 -62.74 -50.64
CA PRO A 2 26.33 -62.45 -50.17
C PRO A 2 26.11 -60.93 -50.04
N LYS A 3 24.90 -60.48 -50.38
CA LYS A 3 24.46 -59.08 -50.35
C LYS A 3 24.19 -58.64 -48.90
N LEU A 4 24.72 -57.47 -48.55
CA LEU A 4 24.52 -56.77 -47.27
C LEU A 4 23.05 -56.40 -47.07
N SER A 5 22.42 -57.03 -46.09
CA SER A 5 21.19 -56.55 -45.43
C SER A 5 21.58 -55.49 -44.41
N ALA A 6 21.41 -54.21 -44.73
CA ALA A 6 21.61 -53.09 -43.80
C ALA A 6 20.57 -52.00 -44.08
N LEU A 7 19.31 -52.27 -43.75
CA LEU A 7 18.21 -51.32 -43.88
C LEU A 7 17.11 -51.66 -42.87
N ALA A 8 17.47 -51.69 -41.58
CA ALA A 8 16.50 -51.88 -40.50
C ALA A 8 17.10 -51.48 -39.14
N LEU A 9 17.49 -50.22 -38.99
CA LEU A 9 17.69 -49.55 -37.70
C LEU A 9 17.33 -48.06 -37.94
N GLY A 10 16.14 -47.76 -38.43
CA GLY A 10 14.91 -47.99 -37.69
C GLY A 10 14.65 -46.85 -36.70
N LEU A 11 14.91 -45.59 -37.08
CA LEU A 11 13.98 -44.47 -36.99
C LEU A 11 13.05 -44.45 -35.76
N LEU A 12 13.60 -44.52 -34.54
CA LEU A 12 12.84 -44.59 -33.28
C LEU A 12 13.10 -43.40 -32.33
N THR A 13 13.59 -42.28 -32.84
CA THR A 13 13.99 -41.10 -32.03
C THR A 13 13.44 -39.76 -32.51
N LEU A 14 12.43 -39.75 -33.40
CA LEU A 14 11.86 -38.49 -33.95
C LEU A 14 10.35 -38.33 -33.76
N LEU A 15 9.72 -39.21 -33.00
CA LEU A 15 8.46 -38.88 -32.32
C LEU A 15 8.83 -38.33 -30.94
N GLY A 16 9.58 -37.23 -30.94
CA GLY A 16 9.69 -36.36 -29.78
C GLY A 16 8.28 -35.88 -29.49
N ALA A 17 7.59 -36.61 -28.62
CA ALA A 17 6.33 -36.19 -28.06
C ALA A 17 6.53 -34.75 -27.61
N CYS A 18 5.83 -33.82 -28.24
CA CYS A 18 5.68 -32.47 -27.73
C CYS A 18 4.98 -32.64 -26.38
N ALA A 19 5.77 -32.83 -25.33
CA ALA A 19 5.25 -32.81 -23.99
C ALA A 19 4.59 -31.46 -23.83
N ASP A 20 3.32 -31.47 -23.42
CA ASP A 20 2.64 -30.22 -23.11
C ASP A 20 3.50 -29.45 -22.11
N PRO A 21 3.73 -28.13 -22.33
CA PRO A 21 4.53 -27.33 -21.41
C PRO A 21 4.00 -27.51 -19.99
N SER A 22 4.88 -27.70 -19.01
CA SER A 22 4.50 -27.74 -17.60
C SER A 22 3.82 -26.44 -17.14
N GLU A 23 3.10 -26.47 -16.02
CA GLU A 23 2.48 -25.25 -15.47
C GLU A 23 3.50 -24.13 -15.21
N ALA A 24 4.70 -24.49 -14.73
CA ALA A 24 5.78 -23.53 -14.50
C ALA A 24 6.26 -22.87 -15.80
N GLU A 25 6.38 -23.64 -16.89
CA GLU A 25 6.73 -23.12 -18.21
C GLU A 25 5.62 -22.20 -18.75
N ARG A 26 4.34 -22.59 -18.59
CA ARG A 26 3.20 -21.75 -19.00
C ARG A 26 3.12 -20.45 -18.20
N LEU A 27 3.34 -20.50 -16.90
CA LEU A 27 3.39 -19.31 -16.03
C LEU A 27 4.55 -18.39 -16.43
N THR A 28 5.75 -18.94 -16.62
CA THR A 28 6.93 -18.19 -17.06
C THR A 28 6.67 -17.52 -18.40
N GLN A 29 6.12 -18.26 -19.37
CA GLN A 29 5.78 -17.72 -20.68
C GLN A 29 4.68 -16.65 -20.61
N ALA A 30 3.68 -16.82 -19.75
CA ALA A 30 2.61 -15.83 -19.58
C ALA A 30 3.15 -14.48 -19.09
N LEU A 31 4.09 -14.53 -18.14
CA LEU A 31 4.69 -13.37 -17.48
C LEU A 31 5.88 -12.77 -18.24
N ASP A 32 6.39 -13.43 -19.28
CA ASP A 32 7.43 -12.89 -20.14
C ASP A 32 6.98 -11.56 -20.77
N PRO A 33 7.70 -10.44 -20.57
CA PRO A 33 7.29 -9.11 -21.03
C PRO A 33 7.16 -8.97 -22.55
N THR A 34 7.70 -9.92 -23.32
CA THR A 34 7.56 -9.98 -24.78
C THR A 34 6.30 -10.75 -25.22
N THR A 35 5.67 -11.52 -24.33
CA THR A 35 4.42 -12.22 -24.62
C THR A 35 3.25 -11.23 -24.71
N PRO A 36 2.51 -11.17 -25.84
CA PRO A 36 1.34 -10.33 -25.99
C PRO A 36 0.30 -10.56 -24.88
N ILE A 37 -0.33 -9.49 -24.39
CA ILE A 37 -1.28 -9.54 -23.26
C ILE A 37 -2.35 -10.62 -23.42
N HIS A 38 -2.99 -10.70 -24.60
CA HIS A 38 -4.04 -11.70 -24.87
C HIS A 38 -3.51 -13.14 -24.79
N GLN A 39 -2.27 -13.37 -25.25
CA GLN A 39 -1.61 -14.68 -25.18
C GLN A 39 -1.23 -15.00 -23.74
N GLY A 40 -0.70 -14.04 -22.98
CA GLY A 40 -0.41 -14.20 -21.56
C GLY A 40 -1.65 -14.60 -20.76
N LEU A 41 -2.79 -13.91 -20.99
CA LEU A 41 -4.06 -14.26 -20.36
C LEU A 41 -4.56 -15.66 -20.74
N ALA A 42 -4.41 -16.05 -22.01
CA ALA A 42 -4.75 -17.39 -22.45
C ALA A 42 -3.91 -18.45 -21.73
N LEU A 43 -2.60 -18.22 -21.57
CA LEU A 43 -1.70 -19.10 -20.83
C LEU A 43 -2.09 -19.18 -19.35
N CYS A 44 -2.38 -18.06 -18.68
CA CYS A 44 -2.81 -18.04 -17.27
C CYS A 44 -4.07 -18.89 -17.02
N ARG A 45 -5.03 -18.89 -17.96
CA ARG A 45 -6.27 -19.67 -17.84
C ARG A 45 -6.08 -21.19 -17.88
N THR A 46 -4.90 -21.65 -18.30
CA THR A 46 -4.56 -23.08 -18.32
C THR A 46 -3.93 -23.58 -17.01
N LEU A 47 -3.77 -22.70 -16.01
CA LEU A 47 -3.28 -23.07 -14.70
C LEU A 47 -4.40 -23.71 -13.87
N SER A 48 -4.07 -24.78 -13.15
CA SER A 48 -5.04 -25.55 -12.37
C SER A 48 -5.36 -24.94 -11.01
N ASP A 49 -4.39 -24.27 -10.36
CA ASP A 49 -4.58 -23.56 -9.10
C ASP A 49 -5.32 -22.22 -9.33
N PRO A 50 -6.54 -22.04 -8.81
CA PRO A 50 -7.31 -20.80 -8.97
C PRO A 50 -6.59 -19.56 -8.44
N THR A 51 -5.69 -19.73 -7.46
CA THR A 51 -4.90 -18.62 -6.91
C THR A 51 -3.84 -18.18 -7.90
N GLN A 52 -3.06 -19.13 -8.44
CA GLN A 52 -2.04 -18.83 -9.44
C GLN A 52 -2.65 -18.30 -10.74
N LEU A 53 -3.78 -18.86 -11.20
CA LEU A 53 -4.52 -18.37 -12.37
C LEU A 53 -4.83 -16.88 -12.23
N GLY A 54 -5.39 -16.49 -11.09
CA GLY A 54 -5.77 -15.10 -10.82
C GLY A 54 -4.58 -14.16 -10.70
N GLN A 55 -3.56 -14.54 -9.92
CA GLN A 55 -2.32 -13.76 -9.77
C GLN A 55 -1.62 -13.56 -11.12
N CYS A 56 -1.51 -14.63 -11.92
CA CYS A 56 -0.96 -14.57 -13.27
C CYS A 56 -1.75 -13.58 -14.13
N GLY A 57 -3.08 -13.65 -14.10
CA GLY A 57 -3.94 -12.75 -14.87
C GLY A 57 -3.77 -11.28 -14.49
N VAL A 58 -3.72 -10.95 -13.20
CA VAL A 58 -3.48 -9.58 -12.70
C VAL A 58 -2.10 -9.08 -13.16
N GLN A 59 -1.04 -9.88 -12.99
CA GLN A 59 0.31 -9.49 -13.41
C GLN A 59 0.42 -9.31 -14.92
N VAL A 60 -0.27 -10.12 -15.72
CA VAL A 60 -0.32 -9.94 -17.18
C VAL A 60 -0.97 -8.61 -17.53
N LEU A 61 -2.12 -8.28 -16.95
CA LEU A 61 -2.83 -7.02 -17.19
C LEU A 61 -2.05 -5.79 -16.71
N ASP A 62 -1.31 -5.92 -15.61
CA ASP A 62 -0.47 -4.84 -15.06
C ASP A 62 0.71 -4.46 -16.00
N ARG A 63 0.92 -5.17 -17.11
CA ARG A 63 1.89 -4.74 -18.13
C ARG A 63 1.28 -3.83 -19.19
N LYS A 64 -0.05 -3.75 -19.28
CA LYS A 64 -0.75 -2.91 -20.26
C LYS A 64 -0.62 -1.44 -19.87
N GLU A 65 -0.08 -0.60 -20.76
CA GLU A 65 0.13 0.83 -20.49
C GLU A 65 -1.19 1.58 -20.27
N ASP A 66 -2.17 1.33 -21.15
CA ASP A 66 -3.53 1.87 -21.14
C ASP A 66 -4.52 0.94 -20.44
N LEU A 67 -4.12 0.35 -19.31
CA LEU A 67 -5.00 -0.53 -18.52
C LEU A 67 -6.21 0.25 -18.01
N GLY A 68 -7.40 -0.10 -18.51
CA GLY A 68 -8.68 0.45 -18.05
C GLY A 68 -9.48 -0.55 -17.22
N GLU A 69 -10.49 -0.06 -16.50
CA GLU A 69 -11.40 -0.91 -15.72
C GLU A 69 -12.04 -2.01 -16.57
N GLY A 70 -12.37 -1.70 -17.83
CA GLY A 70 -12.97 -2.64 -18.77
C GLY A 70 -12.11 -3.86 -19.07
N ASP A 71 -10.77 -3.76 -18.96
CA ASP A 71 -9.87 -4.90 -19.18
C ASP A 71 -9.98 -5.95 -18.07
N CYS A 72 -10.32 -5.52 -16.85
CA CYS A 72 -10.40 -6.40 -15.68
C CYS A 72 -11.47 -7.50 -15.80
N VAL A 73 -12.46 -7.33 -16.68
CA VAL A 73 -13.49 -8.35 -16.94
C VAL A 73 -12.90 -9.66 -17.46
N ALA A 74 -11.69 -9.61 -18.04
CA ALA A 74 -10.98 -10.80 -18.52
C ALA A 74 -10.61 -11.78 -17.39
N LEU A 75 -10.62 -11.33 -16.13
CA LEU A 75 -10.37 -12.12 -14.92
C LEU A 75 -11.65 -12.73 -14.31
N GLY A 76 -12.81 -12.49 -14.91
CA GLY A 76 -14.08 -13.04 -14.45
C GLY A 76 -14.67 -12.28 -13.26
N GLN A 77 -15.14 -13.00 -12.24
CA GLN A 77 -15.75 -12.43 -11.04
C GLN A 77 -14.94 -12.79 -9.79
N GLY A 78 -15.10 -12.01 -8.71
CA GLY A 78 -14.50 -12.30 -7.41
C GLY A 78 -13.22 -11.51 -7.13
N VAL A 79 -12.30 -12.11 -6.37
CA VAL A 79 -11.15 -11.38 -5.78
C VAL A 79 -10.18 -10.85 -6.83
N TRP A 80 -9.96 -11.58 -7.91
CA TRP A 80 -9.03 -11.18 -8.96
C TRP A 80 -9.56 -10.03 -9.83
N LEU A 81 -10.88 -9.96 -10.04
CA LEU A 81 -11.52 -8.80 -10.66
C LEU A 81 -11.32 -7.54 -9.79
N ASP A 82 -11.55 -7.66 -8.48
CA ASP A 82 -11.36 -6.55 -7.55
C ASP A 82 -9.89 -6.12 -7.47
N GLU A 83 -8.94 -7.06 -7.48
CA GLU A 83 -7.49 -6.79 -7.49
C GLU A 83 -7.05 -6.04 -8.75
N CYS A 84 -7.53 -6.44 -9.94
CA CYS A 84 -7.24 -5.68 -11.16
C CYS A 84 -7.81 -4.25 -11.10
N ARG A 85 -9.05 -4.10 -10.63
CA ARG A 85 -9.68 -2.78 -10.46
C ARG A 85 -8.92 -1.91 -9.46
N PHE A 86 -8.40 -2.52 -8.41
CA PHE A 86 -7.54 -1.86 -7.45
C PHE A 86 -6.27 -1.32 -8.12
N ASN A 87 -5.58 -2.12 -8.95
CA ASN A 87 -4.41 -1.66 -9.70
C ASN A 87 -4.74 -0.51 -10.66
N VAL A 88 -5.91 -0.54 -11.32
CA VAL A 88 -6.40 0.57 -12.14
C VAL A 88 -6.59 1.83 -11.30
N ALA A 89 -7.21 1.71 -10.13
CA ALA A 89 -7.40 2.84 -9.22
C ALA A 89 -6.06 3.44 -8.74
N GLU A 90 -5.09 2.60 -8.35
CA GLU A 90 -3.76 3.07 -7.94
C GLU A 90 -3.02 3.80 -9.07
N ARG A 91 -3.14 3.34 -10.33
CA ARG A 91 -2.58 4.03 -11.51
C ARG A 91 -3.22 5.38 -11.76
N LEU A 92 -4.55 5.45 -11.76
CA LEU A 92 -5.27 6.71 -11.93
C LEU A 92 -4.87 7.71 -10.84
N ALA A 93 -4.79 7.26 -9.58
CA ALA A 93 -4.34 8.12 -8.49
C ALA A 93 -2.90 8.60 -8.66
N ALA A 94 -1.99 7.74 -9.14
CA ALA A 94 -0.60 8.11 -9.45
C ALA A 94 -0.50 9.14 -10.59
N GLN A 95 -1.47 9.15 -11.51
CA GLN A 95 -1.60 10.14 -12.59
C GLN A 95 -2.30 11.44 -12.13
N GLY A 96 -2.73 11.52 -10.86
CA GLY A 96 -3.44 12.66 -10.30
C GLY A 96 -4.97 12.58 -10.42
N GLU A 97 -5.50 11.52 -11.03
CA GLU A 97 -6.94 11.27 -11.21
C GLU A 97 -7.58 10.60 -9.97
N VAL A 98 -7.37 11.19 -8.79
CA VAL A 98 -7.78 10.61 -7.51
C VAL A 98 -9.31 10.42 -7.41
N ALA A 99 -10.11 11.34 -7.97
CA ALA A 99 -11.56 11.21 -7.97
C ALA A 99 -12.03 9.96 -8.76
N ALA A 100 -11.48 9.75 -9.95
CA ALA A 100 -11.78 8.57 -10.77
C ALA A 100 -11.31 7.27 -10.07
N ALA A 101 -10.14 7.31 -9.41
CA ALA A 101 -9.64 6.19 -8.62
C ALA A 101 -10.59 5.82 -7.46
N THR A 102 -11.08 6.82 -6.72
CA THR A 102 -12.07 6.64 -5.65
C THR A 102 -13.37 6.05 -6.18
N GLU A 103 -13.87 6.51 -7.33
CA GLU A 103 -15.08 5.93 -7.94
C GLU A 103 -14.91 4.45 -8.29
N ILE A 104 -13.73 4.02 -8.74
CA ILE A 104 -13.44 2.60 -8.97
C ILE A 104 -13.40 1.85 -7.63
N CYS A 105 -12.72 2.39 -6.62
CA CYS A 105 -12.67 1.78 -5.29
C CYS A 105 -14.07 1.59 -4.69
N ASP A 106 -15.00 2.51 -4.91
CA ASP A 106 -16.36 2.40 -4.37
C ASP A 106 -17.19 1.27 -5.02
N ARG A 107 -16.78 0.78 -6.20
CA ARG A 107 -17.47 -0.31 -6.93
C ARG A 107 -16.95 -1.71 -6.60
N ILE A 108 -15.87 -1.85 -5.84
CA ILE A 108 -15.29 -3.16 -5.49
C ILE A 108 -15.73 -3.66 -4.11
N ARG A 109 -15.65 -4.97 -3.88
CA ARG A 109 -16.02 -5.56 -2.57
C ARG A 109 -15.13 -5.09 -1.41
N PHE A 110 -13.90 -4.70 -1.70
CA PHE A 110 -12.91 -4.19 -0.72
C PHE A 110 -12.78 -2.66 -0.79
N SER A 111 -13.89 -1.95 -0.94
CA SER A 111 -13.91 -0.51 -1.17
C SER A 111 -13.21 0.31 -0.09
N ARG A 112 -13.38 -0.05 1.19
CA ARG A 112 -12.70 0.63 2.31
C ARG A 112 -11.18 0.43 2.29
N PRO A 113 -10.64 -0.81 2.21
CA PRO A 113 -9.21 -1.02 2.00
C PRO A 113 -8.63 -0.28 0.79
N CYS A 114 -9.34 -0.28 -0.34
CA CYS A 114 -8.93 0.43 -1.56
C CYS A 114 -8.82 1.94 -1.34
N ASN A 115 -9.88 2.58 -0.85
CA ASN A 115 -9.85 4.00 -0.54
C ASN A 115 -8.77 4.35 0.51
N PHE A 116 -8.53 3.47 1.49
CA PHE A 116 -7.46 3.68 2.47
C PHE A 116 -6.07 3.68 1.82
N HIS A 117 -5.81 2.81 0.84
CA HIS A 117 -4.56 2.84 0.07
C HIS A 117 -4.36 4.16 -0.67
N LEU A 118 -5.41 4.65 -1.34
CA LEU A 118 -5.37 5.95 -2.02
C LEU A 118 -5.07 7.09 -1.02
N VAL A 119 -5.74 7.10 0.13
CA VAL A 119 -5.49 8.09 1.20
C VAL A 119 -4.05 8.03 1.69
N ARG A 120 -3.53 6.81 1.95
CA ARG A 120 -2.14 6.60 2.40
C ARG A 120 -1.14 7.10 1.37
N GLU A 121 -1.38 6.84 0.09
CA GLU A 121 -0.49 7.28 -0.97
C GLU A 121 -0.48 8.80 -1.12
N GLN A 122 -1.65 9.44 -1.15
CA GLN A 122 -1.76 10.90 -1.17
C GLN A 122 -1.08 11.55 0.04
N ALA A 123 -1.19 10.93 1.22
CA ALA A 123 -0.52 11.40 2.42
C ALA A 123 1.01 11.34 2.28
N ARG A 124 1.55 10.24 1.74
CA ARG A 124 3.00 10.06 1.49
C ARG A 124 3.54 11.06 0.47
N LEU A 125 2.83 11.25 -0.65
CA LEU A 125 3.20 12.23 -1.68
C LEU A 125 3.19 13.68 -1.15
N SER A 126 2.41 13.94 -0.10
CA SER A 126 2.26 15.28 0.48
C SER A 126 3.29 15.65 1.55
N VAL A 127 4.21 14.76 1.93
CA VAL A 127 5.07 14.99 3.10
C VAL A 127 5.88 16.28 3.00
N ASP A 128 6.43 16.57 1.81
CA ASP A 128 7.25 17.76 1.57
C ASP A 128 6.44 19.02 1.20
N GLU A 129 5.12 18.92 1.12
CA GLU A 129 4.25 20.06 0.84
C GLU A 129 3.99 20.90 2.09
N ALA A 130 3.61 22.17 1.92
CA ALA A 130 3.07 22.96 3.03
C ALA A 130 1.79 22.30 3.61
N PRO A 131 1.49 22.44 4.92
CA PRO A 131 0.29 21.86 5.53
C PRO A 131 -1.01 22.20 4.80
N THR A 132 -1.17 23.44 4.34
CA THR A 132 -2.34 23.90 3.58
C THR A 132 -2.47 23.26 2.20
N ALA A 133 -1.35 23.04 1.50
CA ALA A 133 -1.35 22.36 0.20
C ALA A 133 -1.73 20.88 0.35
N ALA A 134 -1.22 20.21 1.37
CA ALA A 134 -1.59 18.83 1.66
C ALA A 134 -3.05 18.69 2.13
N GLU A 135 -3.59 19.67 2.85
CA GLU A 135 -5.02 19.68 3.21
C GLU A 135 -5.92 19.66 1.97
N ALA A 136 -5.52 20.31 0.88
CA ALA A 136 -6.25 20.26 -0.39
C ALA A 136 -6.34 18.82 -0.96
N ARG A 137 -5.36 17.94 -0.68
CA ARG A 137 -5.41 16.53 -1.08
C ARG A 137 -6.46 15.73 -0.29
N VAL A 138 -6.74 16.12 0.96
CA VAL A 138 -7.83 15.51 1.74
C VAL A 138 -9.19 15.74 1.07
N ALA A 139 -9.38 16.92 0.46
CA ALA A 139 -10.63 17.26 -0.22
C ALA A 139 -10.94 16.34 -1.40
N LEU A 140 -9.93 15.70 -2.01
CA LEU A 140 -10.11 14.71 -3.09
C LEU A 140 -10.93 13.50 -2.63
N PHE A 141 -10.93 13.20 -1.33
CA PHE A 141 -11.68 12.09 -0.74
C PHE A 141 -13.02 12.52 -0.14
N SER A 142 -13.38 13.80 -0.20
CA SER A 142 -14.62 14.31 0.41
C SER A 142 -15.89 13.76 -0.26
N ALA A 143 -15.80 13.32 -1.51
CA ALA A 143 -16.89 12.67 -2.25
C ALA A 143 -17.02 11.17 -1.93
N ALA A 144 -16.00 10.54 -1.32
CA ALA A 144 -16.01 9.12 -1.01
C ALA A 144 -16.89 8.84 0.20
N SER A 145 -18.11 8.35 -0.02
CA SER A 145 -19.05 8.02 1.08
C SER A 145 -18.51 6.96 2.06
N ILE A 146 -17.54 6.15 1.61
CA ILE A 146 -17.01 4.96 2.32
C ILE A 146 -15.86 5.30 3.28
N ALA A 147 -15.30 6.52 3.22
CA ALA A 147 -14.17 6.94 4.04
C ALA A 147 -14.48 8.21 4.87
N PRO A 148 -15.46 8.18 5.79
CA PRO A 148 -15.76 9.34 6.64
C PRO A 148 -14.59 9.77 7.52
N ASP A 149 -13.63 8.87 7.76
CA ASP A 149 -12.40 9.13 8.50
C ASP A 149 -11.17 9.41 7.62
N ALA A 150 -11.35 9.66 6.31
CA ALA A 150 -10.26 9.90 5.35
C ALA A 150 -9.30 11.01 5.82
N ALA A 151 -9.82 12.13 6.32
CA ALA A 151 -8.99 13.23 6.82
C ALA A 151 -8.08 12.81 7.98
N ARG A 152 -8.62 12.08 8.96
CA ARG A 152 -7.86 11.58 10.11
C ARG A 152 -6.83 10.53 9.68
N LEU A 153 -7.20 9.64 8.75
CA LEU A 153 -6.29 8.63 8.18
C LEU A 153 -5.16 9.30 7.39
N PHE A 154 -5.46 10.29 6.55
CA PHE A 154 -4.50 11.06 5.77
C PHE A 154 -3.42 11.67 6.67
N TRP A 155 -3.83 12.41 7.70
CA TRP A 155 -2.87 13.05 8.61
C TRP A 155 -2.04 12.03 9.40
N GLY A 156 -2.65 10.92 9.82
CA GLY A 156 -1.93 9.84 10.49
C GLY A 156 -0.85 9.20 9.60
N GLU A 157 -1.17 8.91 8.34
CA GLU A 157 -0.22 8.38 7.37
C GLU A 157 0.86 9.41 7.02
N ARG A 158 0.50 10.69 6.92
CA ARG A 158 1.46 11.77 6.67
C ARG A 158 2.47 11.87 7.81
N TYR A 159 2.03 11.85 9.07
CA TYR A 159 2.94 11.84 10.22
C TYR A 159 3.88 10.63 10.22
N ARG A 160 3.37 9.43 9.91
CA ARG A 160 4.20 8.21 9.78
C ARG A 160 5.26 8.38 8.69
N ALA A 161 4.87 8.90 7.54
CA ALA A 161 5.78 9.12 6.42
C ALA A 161 6.83 10.20 6.76
N THR A 162 6.47 11.27 7.46
CA THR A 162 7.40 12.27 8.02
C THR A 162 8.44 11.62 8.95
N GLN A 163 7.99 10.75 9.86
CA GLN A 163 8.88 10.01 10.78
C GLN A 163 9.83 9.06 10.05
N LEU A 164 9.37 8.37 9.00
CA LEU A 164 10.22 7.51 8.17
C LEU A 164 11.33 8.30 7.45
N LEU A 165 11.13 9.60 7.23
CA LEU A 165 12.12 10.51 6.67
C LEU A 165 12.98 11.18 7.74
N GLY A 166 12.95 10.67 8.99
CA GLY A 166 13.77 11.17 10.10
C GLY A 166 13.33 12.54 10.63
N ARG A 167 12.08 12.96 10.35
CA ARG A 167 11.50 14.21 10.83
C ARG A 167 10.44 13.92 11.90
N PRO A 168 10.35 14.72 12.97
CA PRO A 168 9.32 14.49 13.98
C PRO A 168 7.91 14.68 13.39
N ALA A 169 6.95 13.91 13.90
CA ALA A 169 5.55 14.29 13.79
C ALA A 169 5.30 15.49 14.73
N ASP A 170 4.91 16.64 14.19
CA ASP A 170 4.70 17.88 14.96
C ASP A 170 3.23 18.30 14.90
N VAL A 171 2.57 18.43 16.05
CA VAL A 171 1.15 18.83 16.11
C VAL A 171 0.94 20.31 15.76
N ALA A 172 1.98 21.15 15.85
CA ALA A 172 1.90 22.56 15.52
C ALA A 172 1.52 22.80 14.05
N VAL A 173 1.82 21.83 13.16
CA VAL A 173 1.42 21.89 11.74
C VAL A 173 -0.08 22.01 11.56
N CYS A 174 -0.88 21.48 12.51
CA CYS A 174 -2.33 21.54 12.43
C CYS A 174 -2.87 22.97 12.57
N ALA A 175 -2.10 23.91 13.17
CA ALA A 175 -2.57 25.28 13.38
C ALA A 175 -2.71 26.09 12.08
N ALA A 176 -2.05 25.66 11.01
CA ALA A 176 -2.12 26.32 9.70
C ALA A 176 -3.29 25.84 8.84
N LEU A 177 -4.09 24.88 9.31
CA LEU A 177 -5.13 24.21 8.54
C LEU A 177 -6.48 24.92 8.64
N THR A 178 -7.28 24.80 7.58
CA THR A 178 -8.68 25.24 7.57
C THR A 178 -9.52 24.39 8.51
N ASN A 179 -9.27 23.07 8.53
CA ASN A 179 -9.91 22.11 9.42
C ASN A 179 -8.85 21.37 10.27
N PRO A 180 -8.47 21.93 11.43
CA PRO A 180 -7.40 21.37 12.26
C PRO A 180 -7.80 20.09 13.01
N ALA A 181 -9.09 19.79 13.15
CA ALA A 181 -9.57 18.73 14.05
C ALA A 181 -9.07 17.33 13.64
N PRO A 182 -9.23 16.85 12.38
CA PRO A 182 -8.74 15.54 11.99
C PRO A 182 -7.23 15.39 12.12
N CYS A 183 -6.47 16.47 11.90
CA CYS A 183 -5.02 16.51 12.08
C CYS A 183 -4.63 16.32 13.55
N ARG A 184 -5.29 17.02 14.48
CA ARG A 184 -5.06 16.89 15.93
C ARG A 184 -5.48 15.52 16.45
N GLU A 185 -6.61 14.99 15.99
CA GLU A 185 -7.09 13.66 16.36
C GLU A 185 -6.12 12.55 15.90
N ALA A 186 -5.60 12.67 14.68
CA ALA A 186 -4.61 11.74 14.14
C ALA A 186 -3.32 11.77 14.98
N PHE A 187 -2.84 12.96 15.31
CA PHE A 187 -1.67 13.15 16.19
C PHE A 187 -1.91 12.53 17.56
N SER A 188 -3.01 12.89 18.24
CA SER A 188 -3.36 12.36 19.57
C SER A 188 -3.39 10.84 19.56
N SER A 189 -4.06 10.24 18.56
CA SER A 189 -4.14 8.78 18.44
C SER A 189 -2.77 8.12 18.29
N MET A 190 -1.82 8.76 17.58
CA MET A 190 -0.46 8.24 17.44
C MET A 190 0.36 8.44 18.72
N TRP A 191 0.24 9.61 19.35
CA TRP A 191 0.89 9.95 20.61
C TRP A 191 0.45 9.01 21.73
N ASP A 192 -0.85 8.74 21.88
CA ASP A 192 -1.38 7.85 22.91
C ASP A 192 -0.82 6.43 22.77
N ARG A 193 -0.72 5.92 21.52
CA ARG A 193 -0.06 4.63 21.26
C ARG A 193 1.44 4.66 21.60
N ALA A 194 2.12 5.76 21.32
CA ALA A 194 3.53 5.94 21.67
C ALA A 194 3.76 5.98 23.19
N VAL A 195 2.88 6.66 23.93
CA VAL A 195 2.87 6.68 25.40
C VAL A 195 2.62 5.30 25.96
N GLN A 196 1.62 4.57 25.45
CA GLN A 196 1.31 3.21 25.90
C GLN A 196 2.41 2.19 25.59
N ALA A 197 3.24 2.44 24.59
CA ALA A 197 4.38 1.60 24.24
C ALA A 197 5.59 1.76 25.18
N VAL A 198 5.58 2.76 26.07
CA VAL A 198 6.63 3.04 27.06
C VAL A 198 6.03 2.86 28.45
N SER A 199 6.77 2.28 29.40
CA SER A 199 6.25 2.19 30.78
C SER A 199 6.07 3.59 31.37
N GLN A 200 5.10 3.77 32.28
CA GLN A 200 4.86 5.06 32.92
C GLN A 200 6.13 5.61 33.59
N ASP A 201 6.89 4.76 34.28
CA ASP A 201 8.15 5.15 34.91
C ASP A 201 9.20 5.63 33.91
N GLN A 202 9.34 4.93 32.77
CA GLN A 202 10.26 5.32 31.70
C GLN A 202 9.84 6.65 31.05
N ALA A 203 8.54 6.82 30.78
CA ALA A 203 7.99 8.05 30.25
C ALA A 203 8.30 9.22 31.21
N CYS A 204 7.97 9.07 32.49
CA CYS A 204 8.21 10.08 33.52
C CYS A 204 9.71 10.40 33.69
N ALA A 205 10.58 9.39 33.76
CA ALA A 205 12.02 9.59 33.89
C ALA A 205 12.64 10.27 32.66
N ARG A 206 12.09 10.07 31.47
CA ARG A 206 12.52 10.76 30.25
C ARG A 206 12.07 12.22 30.26
N LEU A 207 10.77 12.44 30.46
CA LEU A 207 10.18 13.78 30.38
C LEU A 207 10.69 14.70 31.48
N SER A 208 10.84 14.22 32.72
CA SER A 208 11.43 14.99 33.84
C SER A 208 12.88 15.36 33.59
N ALA A 209 13.60 14.59 32.77
CA ALA A 209 14.96 14.87 32.35
C ALA A 209 15.04 15.73 31.07
N GLY A 210 13.91 16.26 30.58
CA GLY A 210 13.85 17.04 29.34
C GLY A 210 14.17 16.22 28.08
N ARG A 211 14.05 14.89 28.15
CA ARG A 211 14.30 13.99 27.01
C ARG A 211 12.98 13.63 26.31
N PRO A 212 12.99 13.48 24.98
CA PRO A 212 11.80 13.05 24.25
C PRO A 212 11.36 11.65 24.66
N LEU A 213 10.04 11.41 24.61
CA LEU A 213 9.44 10.13 24.97
C LEU A 213 9.96 8.98 24.09
N LEU A 214 10.03 9.22 22.79
CA LEU A 214 10.60 8.32 21.78
C LEU A 214 11.55 9.13 20.89
N THR A 215 12.65 8.50 20.49
CA THR A 215 13.63 9.04 19.55
C THR A 215 13.66 8.17 18.29
N MET A 216 13.84 8.80 17.13
CA MET A 216 14.11 8.11 15.87
C MET A 216 15.56 7.60 15.84
N GLY A 217 15.92 6.82 14.81
CA GLY A 217 17.28 6.27 14.66
C GLY A 217 18.38 7.33 14.53
N ASN A 218 18.02 8.56 14.13
CA ASN A 218 18.92 9.72 14.05
C ASN A 218 19.02 10.52 15.36
N GLY A 219 18.38 10.09 16.44
CA GLY A 219 18.41 10.75 17.75
C GLY A 219 17.38 11.88 17.94
N GLU A 220 16.73 12.33 16.86
CA GLU A 220 15.67 13.34 16.92
C GLU A 220 14.41 12.79 17.62
N PRO A 221 13.58 13.66 18.22
CA PRO A 221 12.27 13.25 18.75
C PRO A 221 11.39 12.62 17.67
N SER A 222 10.70 11.54 18.00
CA SER A 222 9.68 10.97 17.10
C SER A 222 8.43 11.85 17.02
N PHE A 223 8.11 12.56 18.11
CA PHE A 223 6.93 13.41 18.24
C PHE A 223 7.28 14.74 18.90
N VAL A 224 6.65 15.82 18.44
CA VAL A 224 6.61 17.13 19.11
C VAL A 224 5.14 17.41 19.49
N PRO A 225 4.72 17.02 20.71
CA PRO A 225 3.38 17.32 21.20
C PRO A 225 3.26 18.79 21.61
N ALA A 226 2.03 19.27 21.77
CA ALA A 226 1.78 20.61 22.28
C ALA A 226 2.26 20.73 23.75
N PRO A 227 2.73 21.91 24.20
CA PRO A 227 3.23 22.10 25.57
C PRO A 227 2.23 21.64 26.65
N GLU A 228 0.94 21.86 26.44
CA GLU A 228 -0.13 21.44 27.35
C GLU A 228 -0.28 19.92 27.43
N THR A 229 -0.09 19.19 26.32
CA THR A 229 -0.10 17.74 26.29
C THR A 229 1.07 17.16 27.08
N LEU A 230 2.25 17.76 26.93
CA LEU A 230 3.43 17.37 27.69
C LEU A 230 3.27 17.67 29.18
N ALA A 231 2.74 18.84 29.54
CA ALA A 231 2.48 19.23 30.92
C ALA A 231 1.45 18.30 31.60
N ALA A 232 0.40 17.90 30.88
CA ALA A 232 -0.58 16.94 31.38
C ALA A 232 0.05 15.58 31.70
N LEU A 233 0.93 15.08 30.83
CA LEU A 233 1.64 13.82 31.04
C LEU A 233 2.63 13.89 32.21
N LEU A 234 3.37 15.00 32.34
CA LEU A 234 4.25 15.24 33.49
C LEU A 234 3.49 15.32 34.81
N LYS A 235 2.31 15.95 34.82
CA LYS A 235 1.46 16.03 36.03
C LYS A 235 0.95 14.66 36.47
N ALA A 236 0.82 13.71 35.55
CA ALA A 236 0.44 12.32 35.85
C ALA A 236 1.61 11.48 36.38
N CYS A 237 2.83 12.02 36.43
CA CYS A 237 3.98 11.32 37.01
C CYS A 237 3.92 11.33 38.54
N PRO A 238 4.24 10.20 39.20
CA PRO A 238 4.36 10.18 40.64
C PRO A 238 5.45 11.16 41.08
N ALA A 239 5.26 11.80 42.24
CA ALA A 239 6.30 12.62 42.84
C ALA A 239 7.56 11.76 43.04
N PRO A 240 8.77 12.31 42.81
CA PRO A 240 10.00 11.57 43.09
C PRO A 240 9.96 11.17 44.57
N SER A 241 10.04 9.87 44.84
CA SER A 241 10.17 9.36 46.19
C SER A 241 11.47 9.93 46.78
N SER A 242 11.35 10.74 47.83
CA SER A 242 12.50 11.27 48.54
C SER A 242 13.42 10.11 48.97
N PRO A 243 14.74 10.20 48.70
CA PRO A 243 15.70 9.19 49.13
C PRO A 243 15.82 9.12 50.65
#